data_AF-A0A971RWI3-F1
#
_entry.id   AF-A0A971RWI3-F1
#
_cell.length_a   1.000
_cell.length_b   1.000
_cell.length_c   1.000
_cell.angle_alpha   90.00
_cell.angle_beta   90.00
_cell.angle_gamma   90.00
#
_symmetry.space_group_name_H-M   'P 1'
#
loop_
_entity.id
_entity.type
_entity.pdbx_description
1 polymer ?
#
loop_
_entity_poly.entity_id
_entity_poly.type
_entity_poly.pdbx_seq_one_letter_code
_entity_poly.pdbx_strand_id
1 'polypeptide(L)'
;ALDMVNFGPIDTVPEKFRGRKLYRHNPTVTLMRTTVEENRRLGEIIAEKLNMSQGLTTLMLPLKGVSMIDVEGQPFYGPEEDKMLFDTLRENIDRDKVELIEMDTDINDEEFALAAAKKLVELIELSKK
;
A
#
# COMPACT_ATOMS: atom_id res chain seq x y z
N ALA A 1 -1.79 2.51 3.56
CA ALA A 1 -1.27 1.80 4.75
C ALA A 1 -1.40 0.29 4.58
N LEU A 2 -0.65 -0.30 3.65
CA LEU A 2 -0.56 -1.77 3.47
C LEU A 2 0.57 -2.39 4.32
N ASP A 3 1.34 -1.52 4.95
CA ASP A 3 2.48 -1.79 5.81
C ASP A 3 2.14 -2.37 7.18
N MET A 4 0.87 -2.38 7.57
CA MET A 4 0.50 -2.65 8.95
C MET A 4 -0.69 -3.58 9.08
N VAL A 5 -0.61 -4.46 10.07
CA VAL A 5 -1.72 -5.26 10.59
C VAL A 5 -2.10 -4.69 11.95
N ASN A 6 -3.38 -4.41 12.14
CA ASN A 6 -3.90 -3.83 13.38
C ASN A 6 -4.24 -4.93 14.40
N PHE A 7 -3.81 -4.72 15.64
CA PHE A 7 -4.22 -5.44 16.83
C PHE A 7 -4.73 -4.48 17.89
N GLY A 8 -5.31 -5.04 18.95
CA GLY A 8 -5.67 -4.30 20.16
C GLY A 8 -4.44 -3.90 21.01
N PRO A 9 -4.62 -3.77 22.33
CA PRO A 9 -3.52 -3.58 23.27
C PRO A 9 -2.40 -4.62 23.08
N ILE A 10 -1.16 -4.24 23.39
CA ILE A 10 0.04 -5.05 23.13
C ILE A 10 0.00 -6.46 23.73
N ASP A 11 -0.64 -6.62 24.88
CA ASP A 11 -0.84 -7.89 25.60
C ASP A 11 -1.86 -8.81 24.93
N THR A 12 -2.70 -8.25 24.05
CA THR A 12 -3.67 -8.99 23.23
C THR A 12 -3.08 -9.49 21.91
N VAL A 13 -1.86 -9.07 21.54
CA VAL A 13 -1.20 -9.55 20.32
C VAL A 13 -0.96 -11.05 20.43
N PRO A 14 -1.45 -11.87 19.46
CA PRO A 14 -1.28 -13.32 19.51
C PRO A 14 0.17 -13.75 19.65
N GLU A 15 0.42 -14.81 20.43
CA GLU A 15 1.77 -15.31 20.75
C GLU A 15 2.67 -15.44 19.53
N LYS A 16 2.14 -16.03 18.45
CA LYS A 16 2.85 -16.24 17.17
C LYS A 16 3.36 -14.96 16.51
N PHE A 17 2.87 -13.79 16.91
CA PHE A 17 3.23 -12.49 16.36
C PHE A 17 4.05 -11.61 17.32
N ARG A 18 4.29 -12.06 18.56
CA ARG A 18 5.02 -11.23 19.55
C ARG A 18 6.47 -10.92 19.18
N GLY A 19 7.10 -11.78 18.38
CA GLY A 19 8.46 -11.55 17.86
C GLY A 19 8.53 -10.66 16.62
N ARG A 20 7.39 -10.13 16.15
CA ARG A 20 7.33 -9.25 14.97
C ARG A 20 7.67 -7.82 15.35
N LYS A 21 7.85 -6.97 14.34
CA LYS A 21 8.08 -5.54 14.51
C LYS A 21 6.76 -4.86 14.88
N LEU A 22 6.56 -4.66 16.18
CA LEU A 22 5.34 -4.07 16.76
C LEU A 22 5.56 -2.59 17.11
N TYR A 23 4.53 -1.78 16.89
CA TYR A 23 4.49 -0.36 17.25
C TYR A 23 3.23 -0.08 18.06
N ARG A 24 3.41 0.41 19.30
CA ARG A 24 2.28 0.83 20.14
C ARG A 24 1.82 2.21 19.68
N HIS A 25 0.79 2.24 18.84
CA HIS A 25 0.24 3.49 18.34
C HIS A 25 -0.44 4.29 19.46
N ASN A 26 -1.21 3.61 20.31
CA ASN A 26 -1.81 4.17 21.52
C ASN A 26 -2.11 3.04 22.54
N PRO A 27 -2.67 3.32 23.73
CA PRO A 27 -2.94 2.27 24.73
C PRO A 27 -3.87 1.14 24.27
N THR A 28 -4.70 1.38 23.25
CA THR A 28 -5.70 0.42 22.75
C THR A 28 -5.35 -0.20 21.41
N VAL A 29 -4.30 0.28 20.72
CA VAL A 29 -3.94 -0.13 19.36
C VAL A 29 -2.45 -0.41 19.25
N THR A 30 -2.14 -1.61 18.75
CA THR A 30 -0.80 -2.02 18.34
C THR A 30 -0.80 -2.28 16.84
N LEU A 31 0.19 -1.74 16.14
CA LEU A 31 0.44 -2.01 14.73
C LEU A 31 1.55 -3.04 14.62
N MET A 32 1.44 -3.97 13.67
CA MET A 32 2.50 -4.92 13.31
C MET A 32 2.92 -4.70 11.87
N ARG A 33 4.23 -4.47 11.63
CA ARG A 33 4.75 -4.28 10.26
C ARG A 33 4.61 -5.57 9.46
N THR A 34 4.04 -5.45 8.26
CA THR A 34 3.98 -6.55 7.29
C THR A 34 5.38 -6.93 6.81
N THR A 35 5.63 -8.21 6.55
CA THR A 35 6.92 -8.69 6.01
C THR A 35 7.00 -8.56 4.50
N VAL A 36 8.19 -8.79 3.94
CA VAL A 36 8.41 -8.96 2.49
C VAL A 36 7.46 -10.01 1.90
N GLU A 37 7.36 -11.19 2.52
CA GLU A 37 6.49 -12.28 2.03
C GLU A 37 5.00 -11.92 2.12
N GLU A 38 4.59 -11.24 3.20
CA GLU A 38 3.21 -10.75 3.31
C GLU A 38 2.92 -9.68 2.25
N ASN A 39 3.87 -8.79 1.95
CA ASN A 39 3.74 -7.77 0.89
C ASN A 39 3.66 -8.38 -0.51
N ARG A 40 4.44 -9.43 -0.81
CA ARG A 40 4.27 -10.23 -2.04
C ARG A 40 2.84 -10.73 -2.13
N ARG A 41 2.36 -11.42 -1.08
CA ARG A 41 1.01 -12.01 -1.08
C ARG A 41 -0.08 -10.95 -1.24
N LEU A 42 0.08 -9.79 -0.59
CA LEU A 42 -0.84 -8.67 -0.72
C LEU A 42 -0.84 -8.08 -2.13
N GLY A 43 0.34 -7.94 -2.75
CA GLY A 43 0.49 -7.52 -4.14
C GLY A 43 -0.23 -8.45 -5.11
N GLU A 44 -0.08 -9.77 -4.95
CA GLU A 44 -0.79 -10.77 -5.75
C GLU A 44 -2.31 -10.62 -5.65
N ILE A 45 -2.84 -10.49 -4.42
CA ILE A 45 -4.28 -10.35 -4.17
C ILE A 45 -4.83 -9.06 -4.79
N ILE A 46 -4.09 -7.96 -4.71
CA ILE A 46 -4.49 -6.69 -5.30
C ILE A 46 -4.50 -6.80 -6.83
N ALA A 47 -3.42 -7.32 -7.42
CA ALA A 47 -3.31 -7.48 -8.87
C ALA A 47 -4.43 -8.37 -9.43
N GLU A 48 -4.72 -9.50 -8.80
CA GLU A 48 -5.82 -10.40 -9.17
C GLU A 48 -7.15 -9.63 -9.29
N LYS A 49 -7.48 -8.82 -8.27
CA LYS A 49 -8.72 -8.05 -8.25
C LYS A 49 -8.75 -6.93 -9.29
N LEU A 50 -7.64 -6.22 -9.47
CA LEU A 50 -7.54 -5.15 -10.47
C LEU A 50 -7.75 -5.70 -11.88
N ASN A 51 -7.21 -6.90 -12.18
CA ASN A 51 -7.32 -7.55 -13.49
C ASN A 51 -8.74 -8.02 -13.84
N MET A 52 -9.62 -8.11 -12.83
CA MET A 52 -11.04 -8.42 -13.01
C MET A 52 -11.90 -7.19 -13.30
N SER A 53 -11.32 -5.98 -13.18
CA SER A 53 -12.06 -4.74 -13.41
C SER A 53 -12.58 -4.66 -14.85
N GLN A 54 -13.80 -4.13 -14.99
CA GLN A 54 -14.47 -3.89 -16.27
C GLN A 54 -14.53 -2.40 -16.63
N GLY A 55 -14.13 -1.52 -15.70
CA GLY A 55 -14.12 -0.07 -15.88
C GLY A 55 -12.70 0.47 -15.99
N LEU A 56 -12.59 1.75 -16.34
CA LEU A 56 -11.31 2.46 -16.34
C LEU A 56 -10.67 2.37 -14.95
N THR A 57 -9.46 1.84 -14.88
CA THR A 57 -8.79 1.50 -13.62
C THR A 57 -7.35 2.00 -13.64
N THR A 58 -6.96 2.68 -12.57
CA THR A 58 -5.59 3.15 -12.38
C THR A 58 -5.07 2.69 -11.02
N LEU A 59 -3.84 2.15 -11.00
CA LEU A 59 -3.05 1.88 -9.81
C LEU A 59 -1.97 2.96 -9.69
N MET A 60 -1.90 3.61 -8.52
CA MET A 60 -0.88 4.63 -8.24
C MET A 60 0.04 4.16 -7.10
N LEU A 61 1.36 4.21 -7.33
CA LEU A 61 2.36 3.77 -6.35
C LEU A 61 3.20 4.94 -5.82
N PRO A 62 3.17 5.21 -4.49
CA PRO A 62 4.06 6.18 -3.84
C PRO A 62 5.41 5.52 -3.51
N LEU A 63 6.43 5.78 -4.33
CA LEU A 63 7.68 5.04 -4.28
C LEU A 63 8.52 5.27 -3.02
N LYS A 64 8.22 6.30 -2.21
CA LYS A 64 8.94 6.61 -0.96
C LYS A 64 8.23 6.18 0.32
N GLY A 65 7.08 5.51 0.22
CA GLY A 65 6.40 4.94 1.40
C GLY A 65 4.88 4.88 1.29
N VAL A 66 4.28 3.84 1.89
CA VAL A 66 2.82 3.59 1.82
C VAL A 66 2.04 4.07 3.05
N SER A 67 2.72 4.67 4.02
CA SER A 67 2.14 5.31 5.21
C SER A 67 3.06 6.37 5.81
N MET A 68 2.53 7.19 6.72
CA MET A 68 3.30 8.20 7.46
C MET A 68 4.42 7.59 8.31
N ILE A 69 4.29 6.33 8.75
CA ILE A 69 5.30 5.66 9.58
C ILE A 69 6.20 4.73 8.76
N ASP A 70 6.02 4.69 7.45
CA ASP A 70 6.79 3.90 6.49
C ASP A 70 7.57 4.80 5.52
N VAL A 71 8.33 5.72 6.09
CA VAL A 71 9.25 6.62 5.38
C VAL A 71 10.58 6.64 6.14
N GLU A 72 11.64 7.12 5.52
CA GLU A 72 12.98 7.09 6.11
C GLU A 72 13.01 7.68 7.54
N GLY A 73 13.63 6.96 8.46
CA GLY A 73 13.71 7.34 9.88
C GLY A 73 12.46 7.03 10.73
N GLN A 74 11.37 6.54 10.13
CA GLN A 74 10.16 6.15 10.86
C GLN A 74 10.14 4.68 11.29
N PRO A 75 9.31 4.33 12.30
CA PRO A 75 9.33 2.99 12.88
C PRO A 75 9.11 1.88 11.86
N PHE A 76 8.27 2.06 10.85
CA PHE A 76 7.92 1.03 9.88
C PHE A 76 8.67 1.12 8.56
N TYR A 77 9.63 2.04 8.42
CA TYR A 77 10.47 2.14 7.21
C TYR A 77 10.98 0.76 6.77
N GLY A 78 10.56 0.35 5.59
CA GLY A 78 10.83 -0.97 5.02
C GLY A 78 10.96 -0.92 3.50
N PRO A 79 12.09 -0.41 2.98
CA PRO A 79 12.30 -0.28 1.53
C PRO A 79 12.28 -1.64 0.81
N GLU A 80 12.64 -2.73 1.49
CA GLU A 80 12.59 -4.08 0.91
C GLU A 80 11.14 -4.60 0.80
N GLU A 81 10.34 -4.37 1.83
CA GLU A 81 8.91 -4.70 1.85
C GLU A 81 8.13 -3.93 0.78
N ASP A 82 8.38 -2.63 0.68
CA ASP A 82 7.74 -1.74 -0.30
C ASP A 82 8.16 -2.11 -1.72
N LYS A 83 9.46 -2.37 -1.93
CA LYS A 83 9.96 -2.85 -3.23
C LYS A 83 9.27 -4.15 -3.62
N MET A 84 9.14 -5.11 -2.69
CA MET A 84 8.48 -6.38 -2.97
C MET A 84 7.01 -6.20 -3.35
N LEU A 85 6.28 -5.35 -2.63
CA LEU A 85 4.90 -5.00 -2.97
C LEU A 85 4.82 -4.42 -4.39
N PHE A 86 5.64 -3.42 -4.69
CA PHE A 86 5.59 -2.70 -5.96
C PHE A 86 6.02 -3.58 -7.13
N ASP A 87 7.07 -4.38 -7.00
CA ASP A 87 7.49 -5.33 -8.02
C ASP A 87 6.38 -6.35 -8.29
N THR A 88 5.79 -6.91 -7.24
CA THR A 88 4.70 -7.89 -7.40
C THR A 88 3.51 -7.27 -8.14
N LEU A 89 3.15 -6.03 -7.83
CA LEU A 89 2.09 -5.32 -8.54
C LEU A 89 2.46 -5.07 -10.01
N ARG A 90 3.67 -4.58 -10.30
CA ARG A 90 4.15 -4.34 -11.67
C ARG A 90 4.11 -5.60 -12.52
N GLU A 91 4.50 -6.73 -11.95
CA GLU A 91 4.59 -8.02 -12.64
C GLU A 91 3.22 -8.66 -12.90
N ASN A 92 2.24 -8.43 -12.02
CA ASN A 92 0.98 -9.19 -12.03
C ASN A 92 -0.23 -8.41 -12.55
N ILE A 93 -0.17 -7.07 -12.66
CA ILE A 93 -1.28 -6.32 -13.26
C ILE A 93 -1.36 -6.49 -14.78
N ASP A 94 -2.58 -6.60 -15.27
CA ASP A 94 -2.93 -6.59 -16.69
C ASP A 94 -2.90 -5.13 -17.18
N ARG A 95 -1.81 -4.75 -17.86
CA ARG A 95 -1.56 -3.38 -18.32
C ARG A 95 -2.51 -2.89 -19.40
N ASP A 96 -3.25 -3.79 -20.04
CA ASP A 96 -4.31 -3.43 -20.98
C ASP A 96 -5.60 -3.00 -20.26
N LYS A 97 -5.76 -3.38 -18.98
CA LYS A 97 -6.91 -3.02 -18.14
C LYS A 97 -6.59 -2.00 -17.05
N VAL A 98 -5.35 -2.00 -16.57
CA VAL A 98 -4.91 -1.23 -15.40
C VAL A 98 -3.77 -0.31 -15.82
N GLU A 99 -4.04 0.98 -15.79
CA GLU A 99 -3.00 1.99 -15.92
C GLU A 99 -2.16 2.03 -14.64
N LEU A 100 -0.83 1.96 -14.75
CA LEU A 100 0.08 2.15 -13.62
C LEU A 100 0.70 3.54 -13.68
N ILE A 101 0.61 4.25 -12.56
CA ILE A 101 1.31 5.52 -12.33
C ILE A 101 2.23 5.34 -11.13
N GLU A 102 3.48 5.78 -11.26
CA GLU A 102 4.49 5.68 -10.21
C GLU A 102 5.03 7.06 -9.93
N MET A 103 5.13 7.42 -8.66
CA MET A 103 5.52 8.77 -8.24
C MET A 103 6.64 8.68 -7.21
N ASP A 104 7.69 9.49 -7.39
CA ASP A 104 8.84 9.57 -6.47
C ASP A 104 8.50 10.40 -5.21
N THR A 105 7.42 10.01 -4.53
CA THR A 105 6.83 10.66 -3.36
C THR A 105 6.42 9.61 -2.33
N ASP A 106 6.21 10.01 -1.08
CA ASP A 106 5.45 9.16 -0.14
C ASP A 106 3.95 9.40 -0.32
N ILE A 107 3.13 8.54 0.27
CA ILE A 107 1.67 8.59 0.11
C ILE A 107 1.02 9.87 0.66
N ASN A 108 1.66 10.56 1.62
CA ASN A 108 1.13 11.77 2.24
C ASN A 108 1.67 13.07 1.61
N ASP A 109 2.51 12.95 0.57
CA ASP A 109 3.00 14.09 -0.18
C ASP A 109 1.82 14.81 -0.89
N GLU A 110 1.85 16.14 -0.90
CA GLU A 110 0.82 16.95 -1.55
C GLU A 110 0.73 16.68 -3.06
N GLU A 111 1.87 16.45 -3.72
CA GLU A 111 1.90 16.12 -5.14
C GLU A 111 1.19 14.79 -5.43
N PHE A 112 1.40 13.79 -4.57
CA PHE A 112 0.71 12.50 -4.67
C PHE A 112 -0.80 12.67 -4.50
N ALA A 113 -1.22 13.41 -3.47
CA ALA A 113 -2.63 13.66 -3.18
C ALA A 113 -3.33 14.40 -4.35
N LEU A 114 -2.69 15.44 -4.89
CA LEU A 114 -3.21 16.19 -6.03
C LEU A 114 -3.28 15.34 -7.30
N ALA A 115 -2.27 14.52 -7.57
CA ALA A 115 -2.25 13.62 -8.71
C ALA A 115 -3.38 12.58 -8.62
N ALA A 116 -3.58 11.96 -7.45
CA ALA A 116 -4.65 11.01 -7.21
C ALA A 116 -6.05 11.64 -7.41
N ALA A 117 -6.28 12.84 -6.87
CA ALA A 117 -7.54 13.56 -7.04
C ALA A 117 -7.81 13.91 -8.51
N LYS A 118 -6.80 14.43 -9.22
CA LYS A 118 -6.92 14.75 -10.66
C LYS A 118 -7.21 13.49 -11.48
N LYS A 119 -6.52 12.39 -11.20
CA LYS A 119 -6.71 11.14 -11.93
C LYS A 119 -8.12 10.59 -11.73
N LEU A 120 -8.64 10.63 -10.51
CA LEU A 120 -10.03 10.23 -10.26
C LEU A 120 -11.03 11.07 -11.07
N VAL A 121 -10.88 12.40 -11.11
CA VAL A 121 -11.74 13.28 -11.91
C VAL A 121 -11.67 12.93 -13.40
N GLU A 122 -10.47 12.69 -13.92
CA GLU A 122 -10.27 12.25 -15.31
C GLU A 122 -11.03 10.95 -15.61
N LEU A 123 -10.90 9.93 -14.75
CA LEU A 123 -11.60 8.65 -14.93
C LEU A 123 -13.12 8.83 -14.92
N ILE A 124 -13.65 9.68 -14.03
CA ILE A 124 -15.08 10.00 -13.97
C ILE A 124 -15.56 10.64 -15.26
N GLU A 125 -14.83 11.64 -15.78
CA GLU A 125 -15.21 12.31 -17.04
C GLU A 125 -15.11 11.40 -18.25
N LEU A 126 -14.13 10.49 -18.30
CA LEU A 126 -14.01 9.50 -19.36
C LEU A 126 -15.13 8.46 -19.32
N SER A 127 -15.59 8.05 -18.13
CA SER A 127 -16.68 7.06 -17.98
C SER A 127 -18.07 7.56 -18.41
N LYS A 128 -18.25 8.88 -18.58
CA LYS A 128 -19.50 9.49 -19.03
C LYS A 128 -19.68 9.47 -20.56
N LYS A 129 -18.60 9.20 -21.30
CA LYS A 129 -18.60 9.16 -22.77
C LYS A 129 -18.95 7.76 -23.26
#